data_AF-A0AAX1MXP8-F1
#
_entry.id   AF-A0AAX1MXP8-F1
#
_cell.length_a   1.000
_cell.length_b   1.000
_cell.length_c   1.000
_cell.angle_alpha   90.00
_cell.angle_beta   90.00
_cell.angle_gamma   90.00
#
_symmetry.space_group_name_H-M   'P 1'
#
loop_
_entity.id
_entity.type
_entity.pdbx_description
1 polymer ?
#
loop_
_entity_poly.entity_id
_entity_poly.type
_entity_poly.pdbx_seq_one_letter_code
_entity_poly.pdbx_strand_id
1 'polypeptide(L)'
;MKKSILKIFATTLLMLTVLSFDIQAKDDNRIVKTHNIDVAQIVMTIQYGDGFFTLTRRLFKVLEKDPRNVTWDDVLLLKTIYEEQKGSDKLEVGEKFIIIKNEFI
;
A
#
# COMPACT_ATOMS: atom_id res chain seq x y z
N MET A 1 -14.78 21.75 -35.55
CA MET A 1 -15.96 20.88 -35.81
C MET A 1 -15.88 19.64 -34.95
N LYS A 2 -16.99 19.31 -34.29
CA LYS A 2 -17.45 18.01 -33.79
C LYS A 2 -16.67 17.28 -32.68
N LYS A 3 -17.40 17.16 -31.57
CA LYS A 3 -17.27 16.28 -30.41
C LYS A 3 -17.21 14.80 -30.82
N SER A 4 -16.67 13.98 -29.92
CA SER A 4 -17.33 12.81 -29.30
C SER A 4 -16.36 11.63 -29.21
N ILE A 5 -15.80 11.32 -28.04
CA ILE A 5 -16.26 10.28 -27.09
C ILE A 5 -16.26 8.88 -27.76
N LEU A 6 -15.55 7.91 -27.15
CA LEU A 6 -16.14 6.69 -26.54
C LEU A 6 -15.24 5.43 -26.68
N LYS A 7 -14.76 4.95 -25.52
CA LYS A 7 -14.66 3.55 -25.06
C LYS A 7 -13.64 2.59 -25.73
N ILE A 8 -12.66 2.06 -25.00
CA ILE A 8 -12.70 1.03 -23.91
C ILE A 8 -12.76 -0.40 -24.48
N PHE A 9 -11.68 -1.14 -24.18
CA PHE A 9 -11.56 -2.58 -23.95
C PHE A 9 -11.82 -3.56 -25.11
N ALA A 10 -10.79 -4.36 -25.40
CA ALA A 10 -10.86 -5.84 -25.44
C ALA A 10 -9.43 -6.37 -25.68
N THR A 11 -8.65 -6.72 -24.65
CA THR A 11 -8.49 -8.12 -24.23
C THR A 11 -8.76 -9.14 -25.33
N THR A 12 -7.71 -9.78 -25.81
CA THR A 12 -7.58 -11.26 -25.84
C THR A 12 -6.16 -11.58 -26.36
N LEU A 13 -5.35 -12.22 -25.50
CA LEU A 13 -5.14 -13.67 -25.51
C LEU A 13 -4.01 -14.01 -26.51
N LEU A 14 -2.79 -14.16 -26.02
CA LEU A 14 -2.20 -15.50 -25.86
C LEU A 14 -2.39 -16.35 -27.12
N MET A 15 -1.38 -16.36 -27.97
CA MET A 15 -0.88 -17.56 -28.67
C MET A 15 0.50 -17.19 -29.22
N LEU A 16 1.54 -17.65 -28.54
CA LEU A 16 2.26 -18.86 -28.93
C LEU A 16 2.95 -18.66 -30.27
N THR A 17 4.27 -18.53 -30.25
CA THR A 17 5.15 -19.59 -30.76
C THR A 17 6.61 -19.18 -30.55
N VAL A 18 7.32 -19.97 -29.74
CA VAL A 18 8.40 -20.84 -30.21
C VAL A 18 9.70 -20.06 -30.37
N LEU A 19 10.58 -20.20 -29.37
CA LEU A 19 11.95 -20.62 -29.56
C LEU A 19 12.48 -21.02 -28.18
N SER A 20 12.24 -22.30 -27.87
CA SER A 20 12.95 -23.02 -26.83
C SER A 20 14.42 -23.06 -27.20
N PHE A 21 15.28 -22.45 -26.39
CA PHE A 21 16.70 -22.81 -26.35
C PHE A 21 16.97 -23.48 -25.01
N ASP A 22 17.08 -24.81 -25.07
CA ASP A 22 17.72 -25.62 -24.06
C ASP A 22 19.18 -25.16 -23.90
N ILE A 23 19.51 -24.58 -22.75
CA ILE A 23 20.88 -24.57 -22.25
C ILE A 23 20.85 -25.16 -20.85
N GLN A 24 21.05 -26.48 -20.84
CA GLN A 24 21.38 -27.28 -19.68
C GLN A 24 22.78 -26.89 -19.19
N ALA A 25 22.85 -25.98 -18.22
CA ALA A 25 24.04 -25.76 -17.41
C ALA A 25 23.82 -26.38 -16.04
N LYS A 26 24.41 -27.57 -15.87
CA LYS A 26 24.55 -28.29 -14.61
C LYS A 26 25.67 -27.59 -13.83
N ASP A 27 25.34 -26.91 -12.73
CA ASP A 27 26.20 -26.83 -11.54
C ASP A 27 25.52 -26.11 -10.36
N ASP A 28 25.63 -26.78 -9.21
CA ASP A 28 25.69 -26.28 -7.84
C ASP A 28 24.69 -25.21 -7.34
N ASN A 29 23.74 -25.72 -6.56
CA ASN A 29 23.59 -25.32 -5.16
C ASN A 29 23.35 -23.83 -4.88
N ARG A 30 22.27 -23.25 -5.43
CA ARG A 30 21.59 -22.11 -4.79
C ARG A 30 20.08 -22.29 -4.86
N ILE A 31 19.56 -22.86 -3.78
CA ILE A 31 18.18 -22.77 -3.35
C ILE A 31 17.65 -21.37 -3.66
N VAL A 32 16.55 -21.31 -4.39
CA VAL A 32 15.78 -20.11 -4.67
C VAL A 32 15.57 -19.36 -3.34
N LYS A 33 16.25 -18.21 -3.17
CA LYS A 33 15.98 -17.32 -2.02
C LYS A 33 14.57 -16.78 -2.20
N THR A 34 13.61 -17.44 -1.58
CA THR A 34 12.23 -16.98 -1.43
C THR A 34 12.28 -15.61 -0.76
N HIS A 35 11.99 -14.55 -1.51
CA HIS A 35 11.79 -13.22 -0.96
C HIS A 35 10.35 -13.15 -0.45
N ASN A 36 10.13 -13.58 0.79
CA ASN A 36 8.84 -13.39 1.45
C ASN A 36 8.74 -11.90 1.83
N ILE A 37 8.07 -11.11 0.99
CA ILE A 37 7.67 -9.74 1.33
C ILE A 37 6.27 -9.84 1.93
N ASP A 38 6.17 -10.03 3.24
CA ASP A 38 4.90 -9.95 3.94
C ASP A 38 4.53 -8.48 4.13
N VAL A 39 3.63 -7.97 3.28
CA VAL A 39 3.14 -6.58 3.35
C VAL A 39 1.82 -6.58 4.10
N ALA A 40 1.87 -6.40 5.42
CA ALA A 40 0.66 -6.23 6.21
C ALA A 40 0.05 -4.84 5.96
N GLN A 41 -1.19 -4.81 5.47
CA GLN A 41 -1.96 -3.59 5.24
C GLN A 41 -2.92 -3.34 6.42
N ILE A 42 -2.97 -2.11 6.91
CA ILE A 42 -3.87 -1.67 7.97
C ILE A 42 -4.86 -0.67 7.37
N VAL A 43 -6.14 -1.02 7.36
CA VAL A 43 -7.20 -0.11 6.90
C VAL A 43 -7.70 0.72 8.09
N MET A 44 -7.42 2.01 8.04
CA MET A 44 -7.86 2.97 9.04
C MET A 44 -9.16 3.64 8.58
N THR A 45 -10.17 3.69 9.45
CA THR A 45 -11.41 4.47 9.22
C THR A 45 -11.43 5.70 10.12
N ILE A 46 -11.74 6.86 9.55
CA ILE A 46 -11.91 8.12 10.27
C ILE A 46 -13.21 8.11 11.05
N GLN A 47 -13.11 8.39 12.35
CA GLN A 47 -14.21 8.47 13.31
C GLN A 47 -14.46 9.92 13.72
N TYR A 48 -15.63 10.17 14.30
CA TYR A 48 -15.97 11.50 14.81
C TYR A 48 -15.00 11.93 15.92
N GLY A 49 -14.45 13.14 15.80
CA GLY A 49 -13.47 13.68 16.75
C GLY A 49 -12.03 13.18 16.55
N ASP A 50 -11.77 12.40 15.50
CA ASP A 50 -10.40 12.04 15.15
C ASP A 50 -9.60 13.27 14.70
N GLY A 51 -8.36 13.34 15.19
CA GLY A 51 -7.29 14.13 14.61
C GLY A 51 -6.10 13.21 14.29
N PHE A 52 -5.13 13.68 13.51
CA PHE A 52 -3.97 12.87 13.13
C PHE A 52 -3.21 12.28 14.32
N PHE A 53 -3.14 13.00 15.44
CA PHE A 53 -2.53 12.48 16.66
C PHE A 53 -3.30 11.28 17.25
N THR A 54 -4.63 11.39 17.33
CA THR A 54 -5.50 10.30 17.81
C THR A 54 -5.44 9.09 16.88
N LEU A 55 -5.42 9.33 15.57
CA LEU A 55 -5.26 8.30 14.56
C LEU A 55 -3.91 7.58 14.70
N THR A 56 -2.82 8.32 14.89
CA THR A 56 -1.47 7.74 15.08
C THR A 56 -1.40 6.90 16.35
N ARG A 57 -2.03 7.35 17.45
CA ARG A 57 -2.16 6.55 18.67
C ARG A 57 -2.93 5.25 18.45
N ARG A 58 -4.00 5.27 17.66
CA ARG A 58 -4.75 4.06 17.28
C ARG A 58 -3.90 3.13 16.43
N LEU A 59 -3.15 3.67 15.47
CA LEU A 59 -2.21 2.89 14.68
C LEU A 59 -1.17 2.20 15.57
N PHE A 60 -0.56 2.92 16.52
CA PHE A 60 0.41 2.33 17.45
C PHE A 60 -0.18 1.16 18.25
N LYS A 61 -1.44 1.24 18.69
CA LYS A 61 -2.13 0.11 19.35
C LYS A 61 -2.25 -1.11 18.43
N VAL A 62 -2.56 -0.91 17.15
CA VAL A 62 -2.66 -2.00 16.15
C VAL A 62 -1.28 -2.58 15.84
N LEU A 63 -0.24 -1.77 15.89
CA LEU A 63 1.16 -2.17 15.69
C LEU A 63 1.82 -2.79 16.93
N GLU A 64 1.08 -2.98 18.03
CA GLU A 64 1.62 -3.47 19.32
C GLU A 64 2.74 -2.57 19.89
N LYS A 65 2.74 -1.27 19.55
CA LYS A 65 3.63 -0.23 20.10
C LYS A 65 2.94 0.54 21.25
N ASP A 66 3.70 1.17 22.14
CA ASP A 66 3.13 2.00 23.21
C ASP A 66 2.52 3.30 22.64
N PRO A 67 1.18 3.50 22.69
CA PRO A 67 0.52 4.68 22.13
C PRO A 67 0.87 6.00 22.84
N ARG A 68 1.60 5.95 23.96
CA ARG A 68 2.10 7.15 24.65
C ARG A 68 3.39 7.69 24.03
N ASN A 69 4.09 6.87 23.24
CA ASN A 69 5.37 7.21 22.62
C ASN A 69 5.21 7.75 21.19
N VAL A 70 4.02 8.21 20.81
CA VAL A 70 3.78 8.85 19.51
C VAL A 70 4.55 10.16 19.43
N THR A 71 5.40 10.27 18.42
CA THR A 71 6.17 11.49 18.13
C THR A 71 5.45 12.36 17.09
N TRP A 72 5.92 13.59 16.91
CA TRP A 72 5.43 14.46 15.83
C TRP A 72 5.80 13.93 14.44
N ASP A 73 6.93 13.23 14.31
CA ASP A 73 7.35 12.64 13.04
C ASP A 73 6.41 11.51 12.61
N ASP A 74 5.96 10.67 13.55
CA ASP A 74 4.94 9.63 13.28
C ASP A 74 3.63 10.25 12.77
N VAL A 75 3.24 11.38 13.39
CA VAL A 75 2.00 12.08 13.06
C VAL A 75 2.10 12.73 11.69
N LEU A 76 3.24 13.33 11.39
CA LEU A 76 3.52 13.92 10.09
C LEU A 76 3.54 12.85 9.00
N LEU A 77 4.20 11.70 9.25
CA LEU A 77 4.21 10.58 8.32
C LEU A 77 2.78 10.10 8.01
N LEU A 78 1.95 9.90 9.05
CA LEU A 78 0.57 9.48 8.87
C LEU A 78 -0.23 10.52 8.06
N LYS A 79 -0.01 11.81 8.35
CA LYS A 79 -0.65 12.92 7.62
C LYS A 79 -0.27 12.90 6.15
N THR A 80 1.02 12.75 5.83
CA THR A 80 1.50 12.65 4.44
C THR A 80 0.87 11.47 3.71
N ILE A 81 0.84 10.28 4.31
CA ILE A 81 0.24 9.09 3.69
C ILE A 81 -1.25 9.32 3.40
N TYR A 82 -1.97 9.94 4.34
CA TYR A 82 -3.38 10.30 4.15
C TYR A 82 -3.56 11.29 2.99
N GLU A 83 -2.79 12.39 3.00
CA GLU A 83 -2.84 13.42 1.96
C GLU A 83 -2.55 12.87 0.56
N GLU A 84 -1.55 11.99 0.43
CA GLU A 84 -1.21 11.34 -0.83
C GLU A 84 -2.35 10.48 -1.36
N GLN A 85 -3.07 9.77 -0.48
CA GLN A 85 -4.19 8.90 -0.87
C GLN A 85 -5.49 9.66 -1.13
N LYS A 86 -5.70 10.79 -0.45
CA LYS A 86 -6.96 11.55 -0.47
C LYS A 86 -6.90 12.83 -1.29
N GLY A 87 -5.71 13.34 -1.57
CA GLY A 87 -5.51 14.66 -2.17
C GLY A 87 -5.93 15.81 -1.26
N SER A 88 -6.09 15.56 0.04
CA SER A 88 -6.50 16.56 1.04
C SER A 88 -6.01 16.19 2.43
N ASP A 89 -5.78 17.20 3.26
CA ASP A 89 -5.41 17.04 4.68
C ASP A 89 -6.61 17.10 5.63
N LYS A 90 -7.80 17.31 5.07
CA LYS A 90 -9.05 17.36 5.81
C LYS A 90 -9.54 15.94 6.08
N LEU A 91 -9.71 15.61 7.37
CA LEU A 91 -10.28 14.35 7.81
C LEU A 91 -11.79 14.36 7.62
N GLU A 92 -12.33 13.45 6.80
CA GLU A 92 -13.78 13.27 6.64
C GLU A 92 -14.25 11.99 7.32
N VAL A 93 -15.29 12.10 8.17
CA VAL A 93 -15.79 10.97 8.95
C VAL A 93 -16.34 9.88 8.03
N GLY A 94 -15.96 8.63 8.30
CA GLY A 94 -16.33 7.46 7.50
C GLY A 94 -15.35 7.16 6.35
N GLU A 95 -14.47 8.09 6.00
CA GLU A 95 -13.41 7.81 5.04
C GLU A 95 -12.42 6.78 5.56
N LYS A 96 -11.82 6.07 4.60
CA LYS A 96 -10.80 5.06 4.86
C LYS A 96 -9.52 5.36 4.11
N PHE A 97 -8.40 5.03 4.72
CA PHE A 97 -7.07 5.08 4.12
C PHE A 97 -6.26 3.87 4.58
N ILE A 98 -5.24 3.51 3.81
CA ILE A 98 -4.46 2.28 4.01
C ILE A 98 -3.07 2.66 4.49
N ILE A 99 -2.59 2.00 5.54
CA ILE A 99 -1.21 2.12 6.02
C ILE A 99 -0.48 0.81 5.76
N ILE A 100 0.75 0.90 5.26
CA ILE A 100 1.62 -0.27 5.14
C ILE A 100 2.40 -0.42 6.45
N LYS A 101 2.29 -1.59 7.10
CA LYS A 101 2.87 -1.81 8.44
C LYS A 101 4.34 -1.41 8.53
N ASN A 102 5.12 -1.73 7.50
CA ASN A 102 6.56 -1.47 7.44
C ASN A 102 6.94 0.02 7.41
N GLU A 103 6.00 0.93 7.17
CA GLU A 103 6.25 2.39 7.23
C GLU A 103 6.45 2.89 8.67
N PHE A 104 6.02 2.11 9.68
CA PHE A 104 6.01 2.51 11.10
C PHE A 104 6.77 1.53 12.03
N ILE A 105 7.49 0.54 11.49
CA ILE A 105 8.36 -0.38 12.26
C ILE A 105 9.75 0.21 12.41
#